data_AF-A0A401TT25-F1
#
_entry.id   AF-A0A401TT25-F1
#
_cell.length_a   1.000
_cell.length_b   1.000
_cell.length_c   1.000
_cell.angle_alpha   90.00
_cell.angle_beta   90.00
_cell.angle_gamma   90.00
#
_symmetry.space_group_name_H-M   'P 1'
#
loop_
_entity.id
_entity.type
_entity.pdbx_description
1 polymer ?
#
loop_
_entity_poly.entity_id
_entity_poly.type
_entity_poly.pdbx_seq_one_letter_code
_entity_poly.pdbx_strand_id
1 'polypeptide(L)'
;NNVCFYGDCSYYCDMEHPLCGKPHLMEGSMAAYLPDVNLAKRLSWRNPWRRSYHKSKKAKWETDPSYCDHIQKTSPYKHSSRLLDVMDMTILDFLMGENVSCWGRGV
;
A
#
# COMPACT_ATOMS: atom_id res chain seq x y z
N ASN A 1 11.39 -26.67 -22.05
CA ASN A 1 11.09 -25.58 -23.01
C ASN A 1 9.90 -24.81 -22.46
N ASN A 2 10.16 -23.76 -21.66
CA ASN A 2 9.12 -22.99 -20.99
C ASN A 2 9.06 -21.60 -21.63
N VAL A 3 7.87 -21.02 -21.72
CA VAL A 3 7.71 -19.64 -22.20
C VAL A 3 7.83 -18.69 -21.02
N CYS A 4 8.68 -17.69 -21.18
CA CYS A 4 8.99 -16.69 -20.17
C CYS A 4 8.86 -15.29 -20.74
N PHE A 5 8.51 -14.33 -19.88
CA PHE A 5 8.49 -12.91 -20.22
C PHE A 5 8.80 -12.07 -18.98
N TYR A 6 9.22 -10.83 -19.20
CA TYR A 6 9.35 -9.81 -18.18
C TYR A 6 8.75 -8.51 -18.74
N GLY A 7 8.21 -7.68 -17.85
CA GLY A 7 7.60 -6.40 -18.21
C GLY A 7 8.60 -5.25 -18.14
N ASP A 8 8.08 -4.02 -18.25
CA ASP A 8 8.81 -2.79 -17.99
C ASP A 8 8.27 -2.15 -16.70
N CYS A 9 9.03 -2.27 -15.61
CA CYS A 9 8.69 -1.68 -14.32
C CYS A 9 9.95 -1.42 -13.48
N SER A 10 9.82 -0.66 -12.39
CA SER A 10 10.97 -0.21 -11.61
C SER A 10 11.64 -1.28 -10.75
N TYR A 11 10.97 -2.40 -10.47
CA TYR A 11 11.45 -3.38 -9.50
C TYR A 11 11.15 -4.80 -9.96
N TYR A 12 12.18 -5.65 -10.04
CA TYR A 12 12.10 -7.04 -10.51
C TYR A 12 11.47 -7.22 -11.90
N CYS A 13 11.70 -6.28 -12.81
CA CYS A 13 11.30 -6.36 -14.22
C CYS A 13 12.54 -6.41 -15.12
N ASP A 14 13.31 -7.49 -15.01
CA ASP A 14 14.54 -7.70 -15.78
C ASP A 14 14.67 -9.15 -16.25
N MET A 15 15.70 -9.42 -17.05
CA MET A 15 16.02 -10.74 -17.56
C MET A 15 16.44 -11.74 -16.46
N GLU A 16 16.84 -11.25 -15.28
CA GLU A 16 17.25 -12.10 -14.15
C GLU A 16 16.03 -12.60 -13.37
N HIS A 17 14.91 -11.87 -13.41
CA HIS A 17 13.65 -12.19 -12.72
C HIS A 17 12.46 -12.37 -13.69
N PRO A 18 12.54 -13.27 -14.70
CA PRO A 18 11.44 -13.49 -15.62
C PRO A 18 10.31 -14.31 -14.97
N LEU A 19 9.08 -14.05 -15.40
CA LEU A 19 7.93 -14.90 -15.07
C LEU A 19 7.79 -15.97 -16.16
N CYS A 20 7.80 -17.24 -15.73
CA CYS A 20 7.81 -18.40 -16.63
C CYS A 20 6.64 -19.35 -16.36
N GLY A 21 5.97 -19.78 -17.43
CA GLY A 21 4.92 -20.80 -17.36
C GLY A 21 5.45 -22.23 -17.30
N LYS A 22 4.54 -23.16 -17.03
CA LYS A 22 4.81 -24.61 -17.08
C LYS A 22 3.78 -25.35 -17.95
N PRO A 23 4.00 -25.51 -19.27
CA PRO A 23 4.97 -24.81 -20.12
C PRO A 23 4.53 -23.39 -20.52
N HIS A 24 3.22 -23.11 -20.50
CA HIS A 24 2.63 -21.82 -20.89
C HIS A 24 1.66 -21.24 -19.85
N LEU A 25 1.11 -22.09 -18.98
CA LEU A 25 0.18 -21.65 -17.94
C LEU A 25 0.94 -21.03 -16.77
N MET A 26 0.41 -19.93 -16.26
CA MET A 26 0.88 -19.23 -15.07
C MET A 26 -0.31 -18.90 -14.18
N GLU A 27 -0.11 -19.05 -12.88
CA GLU A 27 -1.06 -18.65 -11.86
C GLU A 27 -0.92 -17.16 -11.58
N GLY A 28 -2.04 -16.48 -11.34
CA GLY A 28 -2.08 -15.06 -11.00
C GLY A 28 -3.41 -14.68 -10.38
N SER A 29 -3.46 -13.53 -9.72
CA SER A 29 -4.70 -12.96 -9.18
C SER A 29 -5.32 -11.97 -10.16
N MET A 30 -6.65 -11.94 -10.22
CA MET A 30 -7.42 -10.98 -11.01
C MET A 30 -8.21 -10.09 -10.06
N ALA A 31 -7.90 -8.79 -10.04
CA ALA A 31 -8.65 -7.79 -9.28
C ALA A 31 -9.64 -7.08 -10.20
N ALA A 32 -10.88 -6.91 -9.74
CA ALA A 32 -11.88 -6.15 -10.47
C ALA A 32 -11.50 -4.66 -10.54
N TYR A 33 -11.72 -4.05 -11.70
CA TYR A 33 -11.47 -2.61 -11.86
C TYR A 33 -12.51 -1.78 -11.11
N LEU A 34 -12.02 -0.76 -10.41
CA LEU A 34 -12.87 0.32 -9.93
C LEU A 34 -13.33 1.19 -11.11
N PRO A 35 -14.46 1.90 -10.99
CA PRO A 35 -14.92 2.84 -12.02
C PRO A 35 -13.84 3.87 -12.39
N ASP A 36 -13.94 4.35 -13.63
CA ASP A 36 -13.04 5.36 -14.17
C ASP A 36 -13.02 6.63 -13.29
N VAL A 37 -11.83 7.22 -13.12
CA VAL A 37 -11.63 8.40 -12.26
C VAL A 37 -12.39 9.64 -12.75
N ASN A 38 -12.74 9.71 -14.04
CA ASN A 38 -13.55 10.79 -14.61
C ASN A 38 -15.03 10.65 -14.20
N LEU A 39 -15.50 9.42 -13.98
CA LEU A 39 -16.86 9.13 -13.51
C LEU A 39 -16.96 9.19 -11.98
N ALA A 40 -15.96 8.62 -11.28
CA ALA A 40 -15.91 8.57 -9.83
C ALA A 40 -14.54 9.06 -9.33
N LYS A 41 -14.47 10.36 -8.97
CA LYS A 41 -13.24 10.96 -8.44
C LYS A 41 -12.85 10.30 -7.11
N ARG A 42 -11.61 9.85 -7.02
CA ARG A 42 -11.04 9.21 -5.83
C ARG A 42 -10.08 10.16 -5.13
N LEU A 43 -10.13 10.20 -3.80
CA LEU A 43 -9.20 10.95 -2.98
C LEU A 43 -8.10 10.03 -2.47
N SER A 44 -6.85 10.40 -2.69
CA SER A 44 -5.68 9.70 -2.16
C SER A 44 -5.18 10.41 -0.90
N TRP A 45 -5.17 9.69 0.22
CA TRP A 45 -4.77 10.22 1.52
C TRP A 45 -3.47 9.58 1.99
N ARG A 46 -2.57 10.39 2.54
CA ARG A 46 -1.36 9.86 3.16
C ARG A 46 -1.68 9.35 4.56
N ASN A 47 -1.42 8.06 4.79
CA ASN A 47 -1.52 7.48 6.13
C ASN A 47 -0.50 8.14 7.10
N PRO A 48 -0.92 8.65 8.27
CA PRO A 48 -0.03 9.27 9.25
C PRO A 48 0.98 8.28 9.87
N TRP A 49 0.66 6.98 9.92
CA TRP A 49 1.59 5.91 10.35
C TRP A 49 2.44 5.33 9.21
N ARG A 50 2.51 6.02 8.07
CA ARG A 50 3.39 5.63 6.96
C ARG A 50 4.86 5.53 7.42
N ARG A 51 5.55 4.47 6.98
CA ARG A 51 6.98 4.25 7.25
C ARG A 51 7.88 5.26 6.50
N SER A 52 9.14 5.32 6.87
CA SER A 52 10.15 6.12 6.19
C SER A 52 10.57 5.54 4.83
N TYR A 53 10.42 4.21 4.64
CA TYR A 53 10.98 3.42 3.52
C TYR A 53 12.48 3.64 3.32
N HIS A 54 13.17 3.98 4.41
CA HIS A 54 14.59 4.27 4.38
C HIS A 54 15.27 3.47 5.48
N LYS A 55 16.30 2.71 5.12
CA LYS A 55 16.94 1.72 6.00
C LYS A 55 17.44 2.30 7.33
N SER A 56 17.91 3.55 7.33
CA SER A 56 18.49 4.20 8.51
C SER A 56 17.64 5.30 9.15
N LYS A 57 16.49 5.67 8.57
CA LYS A 57 15.67 6.76 9.10
C LYS A 57 14.42 6.19 9.76
N LYS A 58 14.19 6.56 11.02
CA LYS A 58 12.95 6.23 11.72
C LYS A 58 11.82 7.17 11.32
N ALA A 59 10.58 6.68 11.35
CA ALA A 59 9.40 7.51 11.18
C ALA A 59 9.06 8.24 12.50
N LYS A 60 8.32 9.35 12.42
CA LYS A 60 8.00 10.16 13.62
C LYS A 60 7.23 9.38 14.68
N TRP A 61 6.27 8.55 14.25
CA TRP A 61 5.47 7.71 15.15
C TRP A 61 6.29 6.61 15.84
N GLU A 62 7.46 6.24 15.32
CA GLU A 62 8.36 5.26 15.95
C GLU A 62 9.17 5.88 17.10
N THR A 63 9.28 7.21 17.13
CA THR A 63 10.08 7.97 18.11
C THR A 63 9.23 8.73 19.13
N ASP A 64 7.97 9.00 18.81
CA ASP A 64 7.05 9.79 19.63
C ASP A 64 5.87 8.92 20.10
N PRO A 65 5.82 8.53 21.38
CA PRO A 65 4.70 7.73 21.91
C PRO A 65 3.38 8.52 21.98
N SER A 66 3.44 9.86 22.00
CA SER A 66 2.27 10.76 22.02
C SER A 66 1.80 11.18 20.62
N TYR A 67 2.34 10.56 19.56
CA TYR A 67 2.05 10.91 18.17
C TYR A 67 0.55 10.87 17.85
N CYS A 68 -0.18 9.90 18.43
CA CYS A 68 -1.63 9.76 18.23
C CYS A 68 -2.40 11.00 18.70
N ASP A 69 -2.02 11.60 19.83
CA ASP A 69 -2.69 12.77 20.42
C ASP A 69 -2.58 14.00 19.51
N HIS A 70 -1.47 14.10 18.77
CA HIS A 70 -1.30 15.12 17.74
C HIS A 70 -2.17 14.85 16.51
N ILE A 71 -2.22 13.60 16.05
CA ILE A 71 -3.03 13.22 14.87
C ILE A 71 -4.52 13.42 15.14
N GLN A 72 -5.00 13.09 16.34
CA GLN A 72 -6.39 13.34 16.76
C GLN A 72 -6.80 14.82 16.68
N LYS A 73 -5.84 15.76 16.70
CA LYS A 73 -6.11 17.21 16.59
C LYS A 73 -5.95 17.73 15.15
N THR A 74 -5.50 16.89 14.23
CA THR A 74 -5.19 17.26 12.84
C THR A 74 -6.37 16.95 11.92
N SER A 75 -6.75 17.87 11.04
CA SER A 75 -7.74 17.59 9.98
C SER A 75 -7.16 16.61 8.94
N PRO A 76 -7.90 15.59 8.46
CA PRO A 76 -9.33 15.31 8.69
C PRO A 76 -9.66 14.48 9.94
N TYR A 77 -8.67 13.99 10.68
CA TYR A 77 -8.84 13.01 11.77
C TYR A 77 -9.53 13.54 13.03
N LYS A 78 -9.59 14.87 13.22
CA LYS A 78 -10.18 15.50 14.41
C LYS A 78 -11.71 15.43 14.51
N HIS A 79 -12.40 15.48 13.38
CA HIS A 79 -13.85 15.71 13.35
C HIS A 79 -14.63 14.65 12.56
N SER A 80 -13.94 13.63 12.05
CA SER A 80 -14.54 12.62 11.18
C SER A 80 -14.33 11.21 11.74
N SER A 81 -15.12 10.25 11.26
CA SER A 81 -14.91 8.81 11.50
C SER A 81 -13.57 8.31 10.94
N ARG A 82 -12.81 9.15 10.24
CA ARG A 82 -11.58 8.78 9.53
C ARG A 82 -10.54 8.12 10.42
N LEU A 83 -10.45 8.51 11.69
CA LEU A 83 -9.51 7.86 12.59
C LEU A 83 -9.91 6.41 12.86
N LEU A 84 -11.20 6.12 13.02
CA LEU A 84 -11.73 4.76 13.17
C LEU A 84 -11.52 3.95 11.89
N ASP A 85 -11.76 4.54 10.71
CA ASP A 85 -11.48 3.87 9.44
C ASP A 85 -10.01 3.44 9.31
N VAL A 86 -9.09 4.26 9.84
CA VAL A 86 -7.67 3.93 9.89
C VAL A 86 -7.40 2.81 10.89
N MET A 87 -8.09 2.76 12.04
CA MET A 87 -7.97 1.65 12.98
C MET A 87 -8.40 0.33 12.34
N ASP A 88 -9.57 0.29 11.69
CA ASP A 88 -10.08 -0.90 11.01
C ASP A 88 -9.12 -1.40 9.92
N MET A 89 -8.60 -0.47 9.11
CA MET A 89 -7.57 -0.78 8.11
C MET A 89 -6.29 -1.34 8.77
N THR A 90 -5.83 -0.76 9.89
CA THR A 90 -4.61 -1.24 10.56
C THR A 90 -4.77 -2.64 11.17
N ILE A 91 -5.97 -2.98 11.65
CA ILE A 91 -6.27 -4.33 12.15
C ILE A 91 -6.25 -5.33 10.98
N LEU A 92 -6.86 -4.97 9.85
CA LEU A 92 -6.84 -5.81 8.66
C LEU A 92 -5.41 -6.05 8.15
N ASP A 93 -4.62 -4.98 8.02
CA ASP A 93 -3.21 -5.04 7.62
C ASP A 93 -2.42 -5.97 8.56
N PHE A 94 -2.62 -5.82 9.88
CA PHE A 94 -1.97 -6.69 10.88
C PHE A 94 -2.33 -8.17 10.71
N LEU A 95 -3.62 -8.48 10.47
CA LEU A 95 -4.08 -9.86 10.29
C LEU A 95 -3.54 -10.50 8.99
N MET A 96 -3.36 -9.71 7.94
CA MET A 96 -2.77 -10.17 6.68
C MET A 96 -1.24 -10.29 6.73
N GLY A 97 -0.59 -9.80 7.81
CA GLY A 97 0.86 -9.68 7.89
C GLY A 97 1.41 -8.57 6.97
N GLU A 98 0.53 -7.75 6.41
CA GLU A 98 0.91 -6.58 5.65
C GLU A 98 1.37 -5.50 6.63
N ASN A 99 2.60 -5.04 6.45
CA ASN A 99 2.99 -3.82 7.13
C ASN A 99 2.18 -2.67 6.50
N VAL A 100 1.64 -1.74 7.31
CA VAL A 100 0.81 -0.54 6.96
C VAL A 100 1.50 0.44 5.95
N SER A 101 2.55 -0.04 5.29
CA SER A 101 3.43 0.57 4.32
C SER A 101 3.03 0.38 2.84
N CYS A 102 1.96 -0.30 2.46
CA CYS A 102 1.67 -0.44 1.01
C CYS A 102 0.58 0.51 0.47
N TRP A 103 -0.26 1.10 1.32
CA TRP A 103 -1.31 2.05 0.90
C TRP A 103 -0.82 3.48 0.68
N GLY A 104 0.38 3.62 0.11
CA GLY A 104 1.08 4.89 -0.11
C GLY A 104 1.37 5.20 -1.58
N ARG A 105 0.59 4.63 -2.51
CA ARG A 105 0.37 5.08 -3.90
C ARG A 105 -0.61 4.10 -4.54
N GLY A 106 -1.91 4.35 -4.37
CA GLY A 106 -2.93 3.71 -5.18
C GLY A 106 -3.21 4.57 -6.40
N VAL A 107 -3.10 3.96 -7.58
CA VAL A 107 -3.77 4.26 -8.86
C VAL A 107 -3.78 5.72 -9.31
#